data_AF-A0A960X324-F1
#
_entry.id   AF-A0A960X324-F1
#
_cell.length_a   1.000
_cell.length_b   1.000
_cell.length_c   1.000
_cell.angle_alpha   90.00
_cell.angle_beta   90.00
_cell.angle_gamma   90.00
#
_symmetry.space_group_name_H-M   'P 1'
#
loop_
_entity.id
_entity.type
_entity.pdbx_description
1 polymer ?
#
loop_
_entity_poly.entity_id
_entity_poly.type
_entity_poly.pdbx_seq_one_letter_code
_entity_poly.pdbx_strand_id
1 'polypeptide(L)'
;RGRIIRQQYEQNALPLNNHLHFETLSKLLVTLLKERYPSVDKILRLAGSLGITDDIMAQIIIFTQYRDAMRGIAPRLFKSEKHRQDMLMTTIEALAELEDALEEEDDDEEEEE
;
A
#
# COMPACT_ATOMS: atom_id res chain seq x y z
N ARG A 1 1.03 -13.19 9.73
CA ARG A 1 0.90 -12.11 8.72
C ARG A 1 0.70 -10.74 9.38
N GLY A 2 -0.23 -10.55 10.33
CA GLY A 2 -0.33 -9.29 11.10
C GLY A 2 0.89 -8.90 11.97
N ARG A 3 1.79 -9.85 12.27
CA ARG A 3 3.04 -9.56 13.01
C ARG A 3 4.04 -8.70 12.22
N ILE A 4 4.07 -8.83 10.90
CA ILE A 4 5.06 -8.13 10.06
C ILE A 4 4.71 -6.64 10.00
N ILE A 5 3.43 -6.32 9.74
CA ILE A 5 2.95 -4.92 9.75
C ILE A 5 3.22 -4.26 11.10
N ARG A 6 2.86 -4.94 12.19
CA ARG A 6 3.12 -4.43 13.54
C ARG A 6 4.62 -4.17 13.77
N GLN A 7 5.47 -5.12 13.40
CA GLN A 7 6.92 -4.97 13.52
C GLN A 7 7.44 -3.79 12.68
N GLN A 8 6.96 -3.61 11.46
CA GLN A 8 7.39 -2.50 10.59
C GLN A 8 6.94 -1.14 11.14
N TYR A 9 5.74 -1.04 11.71
CA TYR A 9 5.28 0.18 12.36
C TYR A 9 6.10 0.49 13.62
N GLU A 10 6.41 -0.54 14.43
CA GLU A 10 7.28 -0.39 15.61
C GLU A 10 8.71 0.05 15.21
N GLN A 11 9.25 -0.47 14.12
CA GLN A 11 10.59 -0.12 13.61
C GLN A 11 10.68 1.31 13.10
N ASN A 12 9.60 1.83 12.51
CA ASN A 12 9.53 3.19 11.97
C ASN A 12 8.87 4.19 12.94
N ALA A 13 8.73 3.83 14.22
CA ALA A 13 8.10 4.67 15.26
C ALA A 13 6.68 5.17 14.93
N LEU A 14 5.93 4.44 14.11
CA LEU A 14 4.61 4.84 13.64
C LEU A 14 3.48 4.44 14.61
N PRO A 15 2.48 5.30 14.83
CA PRO A 15 1.31 4.96 15.64
C PRO A 15 0.42 3.93 14.92
N LEU A 16 0.19 2.79 15.56
CA LEU A 16 -0.72 1.78 15.00
C LEU A 16 -2.18 2.20 15.20
N ASN A 17 -2.89 2.48 14.10
CA ASN A 17 -4.32 2.77 14.15
C ASN A 17 -5.14 1.47 14.42
N ASN A 18 -6.13 1.54 15.31
CA ASN A 18 -7.06 0.44 15.61
C ASN A 18 -7.85 -0.05 14.38
N HIS A 19 -7.98 0.77 13.34
CA HIS A 19 -8.66 0.40 12.09
C HIS A 19 -7.80 -0.50 11.19
N LEU A 20 -6.49 -0.57 11.47
CA LEU A 20 -5.49 -1.25 10.67
C LEU A 20 -5.29 -2.70 11.14
N HIS A 21 -6.35 -3.50 10.96
CA HIS A 21 -6.33 -4.94 11.26
C HIS A 21 -6.54 -5.78 10.00
N PHE A 22 -6.20 -7.08 10.12
CA PHE A 22 -6.18 -8.02 9.00
C PHE A 22 -7.47 -8.03 8.18
N GLU A 23 -8.63 -7.99 8.85
CA GLU A 23 -9.93 -8.01 8.17
C GLU A 23 -10.14 -6.77 7.29
N THR A 24 -9.84 -5.57 7.77
CA THR A 24 -9.95 -4.32 6.98
C THR A 24 -9.03 -4.36 5.77
N LEU A 25 -7.76 -4.72 5.99
CA LEU A 25 -6.77 -4.85 4.93
C LEU A 25 -7.18 -5.88 3.87
N SER A 26 -7.68 -7.04 4.31
CA SER A 26 -8.12 -8.10 3.40
C SER A 26 -9.36 -7.72 2.60
N LYS A 27 -10.35 -7.07 3.23
CA LYS A 27 -11.55 -6.57 2.54
C LYS A 27 -11.18 -5.56 1.48
N LEU A 28 -10.30 -4.63 1.81
CA LEU A 28 -9.85 -3.59 0.91
C LEU A 28 -9.04 -4.16 -0.26
N LEU A 29 -8.14 -5.11 -0.02
CA LEU A 29 -7.44 -5.84 -1.07
C LEU A 29 -8.40 -6.58 -2.01
N VAL A 30 -9.42 -7.28 -1.47
CA VAL A 30 -10.42 -7.95 -2.30
C VAL A 30 -11.24 -6.96 -3.13
N THR A 31 -11.56 -5.78 -2.58
CA THR A 31 -12.21 -4.70 -3.33
C THR A 31 -11.32 -4.20 -4.45
N LEU A 32 -10.02 -4.03 -4.18
CA LEU A 32 -9.03 -3.62 -5.17
C LEU A 32 -8.93 -4.64 -6.32
N LEU A 33 -8.95 -5.94 -6.03
CA LEU A 33 -8.95 -7.00 -7.06
C LEU A 33 -10.17 -6.94 -8.00
N LYS A 34 -11.29 -6.35 -7.56
CA LYS A 34 -12.49 -6.18 -8.39
C LYS A 34 -12.43 -4.97 -9.30
N GLU A 35 -11.45 -4.07 -9.10
CA GLU A 35 -11.24 -2.90 -9.95
C GLU A 35 -11.02 -3.32 -11.41
N ARG A 36 -11.60 -2.58 -12.36
CA ARG A 36 -11.47 -2.90 -13.80
C ARG A 36 -10.27 -2.22 -14.42
N TYR A 37 -9.96 -1.03 -13.94
CA TYR A 37 -8.89 -0.21 -14.44
C TYR A 37 -8.10 0.28 -13.23
N PRO A 38 -7.05 -0.47 -12.81
CA PRO A 38 -6.12 0.04 -11.83
C PRO A 38 -5.45 1.31 -12.35
N SER A 39 -5.21 2.26 -11.45
CA SER A 39 -4.39 3.45 -11.68
C SER A 39 -3.70 3.80 -10.38
N VAL A 40 -2.57 4.51 -10.46
CA VAL A 40 -1.79 4.89 -9.28
C VAL A 40 -2.63 5.69 -8.30
N ASP A 41 -3.34 6.73 -8.78
CA ASP A 41 -4.30 7.51 -8.00
C ASP A 41 -5.30 6.65 -7.20
N LYS A 42 -5.77 5.54 -7.79
CA LYS A 42 -6.73 4.66 -7.11
C LYS A 42 -6.07 3.83 -6.03
N ILE A 43 -4.81 3.41 -6.21
CA ILE A 43 -4.03 2.74 -5.18
C ILE A 43 -3.78 3.70 -4.03
N LEU A 44 -3.30 4.91 -4.29
CA LEU A 44 -3.01 5.92 -3.28
C LEU A 44 -4.27 6.30 -2.48
N ARG A 45 -5.43 6.46 -3.14
CA ARG A 45 -6.71 6.73 -2.45
C ARG A 45 -7.13 5.65 -1.43
N LEU A 46 -6.57 4.44 -1.49
CA LEU A 46 -6.85 3.41 -0.49
C LEU A 46 -6.31 3.79 0.88
N ALA A 47 -5.27 4.62 0.96
CA ALA A 47 -4.71 5.14 2.21
C ALA A 47 -5.79 5.86 3.04
N GLY A 48 -6.68 6.62 2.36
CA GLY A 48 -7.77 7.33 3.03
C GLY A 48 -8.80 6.40 3.68
N SER A 49 -9.02 5.20 3.11
CA SER A 49 -9.90 4.19 3.70
C SER A 49 -9.27 3.51 4.92
N LEU A 50 -7.94 3.59 5.06
CA LEU A 50 -7.18 3.01 6.17
C LEU A 50 -6.80 4.06 7.23
N GLY A 51 -7.01 5.34 6.95
CA GLY A 51 -6.63 6.44 7.84
C GLY A 51 -5.13 6.61 7.96
N ILE A 52 -4.39 6.41 6.85
CA ILE A 52 -2.93 6.52 6.77
C ILE A 52 -2.48 7.51 5.68
N THR A 53 -3.38 8.40 5.24
CA THR A 53 -3.09 9.34 4.13
C THR A 53 -1.96 10.32 4.45
N ASP A 54 -1.80 10.68 5.73
CA ASP A 54 -0.86 11.71 6.17
C ASP A 54 0.53 11.13 6.51
N ASP A 55 0.74 9.83 6.32
CA ASP A 55 1.97 9.14 6.70
C ASP A 55 2.47 8.31 5.52
N ILE A 56 3.50 8.81 4.83
CA ILE A 56 4.06 8.19 3.63
C ILE A 56 4.64 6.81 3.95
N MET A 57 5.37 6.68 5.06
CA MET A 57 5.96 5.41 5.49
C MET A 57 4.88 4.36 5.79
N ALA A 58 3.78 4.74 6.44
CA ALA A 58 2.64 3.85 6.67
C ALA A 58 2.03 3.35 5.35
N GLN A 59 1.93 4.21 4.34
CA GLN A 59 1.44 3.85 3.00
C GLN A 59 2.40 2.86 2.31
N ILE A 60 3.71 3.14 2.32
CA ILE A 60 4.75 2.26 1.76
C ILE A 60 4.68 0.86 2.38
N ILE A 61 4.59 0.79 3.71
CA ILE A 61 4.48 -0.49 4.44
C ILE A 61 3.26 -1.29 3.93
N ILE A 62 2.09 -0.65 3.83
CA ILE A 62 0.85 -1.36 3.47
C ILE A 62 0.83 -1.76 2.01
N PHE A 63 1.23 -0.88 1.09
CA PHE A 63 1.24 -1.21 -0.33
C PHE A 63 2.32 -2.24 -0.68
N THR A 64 3.42 -2.28 0.06
CA THR A 64 4.40 -3.38 0.01
C THR A 64 3.75 -4.71 0.37
N GLN A 65 2.98 -4.76 1.46
CA GLN A 65 2.26 -5.98 1.84
C GLN A 65 1.21 -6.39 0.79
N TYR A 66 0.55 -5.43 0.13
CA TYR A 66 -0.40 -5.73 -0.94
C TYR A 66 0.28 -6.28 -2.19
N ARG A 67 1.37 -5.66 -2.65
CA ARG A 67 2.20 -6.18 -3.75
C ARG A 67 2.61 -7.63 -3.51
N ASP A 68 3.08 -7.93 -2.30
CA ASP A 68 3.53 -9.26 -1.94
C ASP A 68 2.36 -10.24 -1.81
N ALA A 69 1.23 -9.79 -1.28
CA ALA A 69 0.00 -10.57 -1.23
C ALA A 69 -0.53 -10.91 -2.64
N MET A 70 -0.45 -10.00 -3.61
CA MET A 70 -0.90 -10.23 -4.98
C MET A 70 -0.22 -11.44 -5.64
N ARG A 71 1.06 -11.69 -5.34
CA ARG A 71 1.79 -12.88 -5.83
C ARG A 71 1.24 -14.20 -5.28
N GLY A 72 0.62 -14.17 -4.11
CA GLY A 72 0.00 -15.33 -3.46
C GLY A 72 -1.49 -15.51 -3.74
N ILE A 73 -2.12 -14.60 -4.47
CA ILE A 73 -3.56 -14.66 -4.77
C ILE A 73 -3.82 -15.60 -5.96
N ALA A 74 -4.84 -16.44 -5.82
CA ALA A 74 -5.21 -17.39 -6.87
C ALA A 74 -5.58 -16.66 -8.18
N PRO A 75 -5.03 -17.06 -9.36
CA PRO A 75 -5.23 -16.35 -10.62
C PRO A 75 -6.70 -16.10 -11.00
N ARG A 76 -7.61 -17.02 -10.62
CA ARG A 76 -9.07 -16.91 -10.84
C ARG A 76 -9.76 -15.72 -10.17
N LEU A 77 -9.09 -15.05 -9.22
CA LEU A 77 -9.62 -13.86 -8.56
C LEU A 77 -9.34 -12.58 -9.35
N PHE A 78 -8.48 -12.65 -10.37
CA PHE A 78 -8.24 -11.58 -11.32
C PHE A 78 -9.13 -11.77 -12.55
N LYS A 79 -9.41 -10.68 -13.28
CA LYS A 79 -10.25 -10.73 -14.50
C LYS A 79 -9.56 -11.46 -15.66
N SER A 80 -8.24 -11.37 -15.71
CA SER A 80 -7.37 -12.03 -16.68
C SER A 80 -5.92 -11.99 -16.18
N GLU A 81 -5.02 -12.73 -16.84
CA GLU A 81 -3.59 -12.63 -16.58
C GLU A 81 -3.10 -11.20 -16.77
N LYS A 82 -3.52 -10.54 -17.85
CA LYS A 82 -3.21 -9.13 -18.12
C LYS A 82 -3.68 -8.23 -16.98
N HIS A 83 -4.90 -8.42 -16.49
CA HIS A 83 -5.40 -7.64 -15.36
C HIS A 83 -4.55 -7.84 -14.10
N ARG A 84 -4.08 -9.05 -13.80
CA ARG A 84 -3.14 -9.27 -12.68
C ARG A 84 -1.85 -8.48 -12.87
N GLN A 85 -1.27 -8.52 -14.06
CA GLN A 85 -0.03 -7.80 -14.36
C GLN A 85 -0.22 -6.29 -14.25
N ASP A 86 -1.31 -5.76 -14.84
CA ASP A 86 -1.65 -4.34 -14.77
C ASP A 86 -1.81 -3.92 -13.28
N MET A 87 -2.54 -4.68 -12.46
CA MET A 87 -2.68 -4.41 -11.02
C MET A 87 -1.34 -4.39 -10.27
N LEU A 88 -0.46 -5.36 -10.55
CA LEU A 88 0.84 -5.47 -9.90
C LEU A 88 1.74 -4.29 -10.29
N MET A 89 1.80 -3.96 -11.59
CA MET A 89 2.60 -2.86 -12.10
C MET A 89 2.13 -1.53 -11.53
N THR A 90 0.83 -1.26 -11.53
CA THR A 90 0.29 -0.04 -10.93
C THR A 90 0.58 0.06 -9.43
N THR A 91 0.60 -1.07 -8.70
CA THR A 91 0.97 -1.05 -7.28
C THR A 91 2.47 -0.76 -7.08
N ILE A 92 3.32 -1.21 -8.02
CA ILE A 92 4.76 -0.90 -8.00
C ILE A 92 5.00 0.58 -8.34
N GLU A 93 4.30 1.11 -9.35
CA GLU A 93 4.36 2.53 -9.72
C GLU A 93 3.92 3.42 -8.54
N ALA A 94 2.83 3.06 -7.86
CA ALA A 94 2.38 3.78 -6.67
C ALA A 94 3.36 3.71 -5.49
N LEU A 95 4.13 2.61 -5.36
CA LEU A 95 5.19 2.51 -4.37
C LEU A 95 6.36 3.41 -4.71
N ALA A 96 6.78 3.44 -5.98
CA ALA A 96 7.86 4.31 -6.43
C ALA A 96 7.51 5.79 -6.20
N GLU A 97 6.28 6.22 -6.52
CA GLU A 97 5.84 7.60 -6.24
C GLU A 97 5.87 7.95 -4.75
N LEU A 98 5.60 7.00 -3.86
CA LEU A 98 5.69 7.23 -2.41
C LEU A 98 7.14 7.21 -1.91
N GLU A 99 7.98 6.36 -2.49
CA GLU A 99 9.42 6.31 -2.18
C GLU A 99 10.09 7.62 -2.61
N ASP A 100 9.82 8.11 -3.82
CA ASP A 100 10.29 9.41 -4.30
C ASP A 100 9.78 10.56 -3.39
N ALA A 101 8.51 10.54 -3.00
CA ALA A 101 7.95 11.57 -2.12
C ALA A 101 8.52 11.53 -0.68
N LEU A 102 8.91 10.36 -0.19
CA LEU A 102 9.57 10.22 1.11
C LEU A 102 10.99 10.80 1.06
N GLU A 103 11.72 10.52 -0.03
CA GLU A 103 13.06 11.09 -0.25
C GLU A 103 12.99 12.62 -0.33
N GLU A 104 11.98 13.18 -1.01
CA GLU A 104 11.74 14.64 -1.04
C GLU A 104 11.40 15.22 0.35
N GLU A 105 10.58 14.53 1.16
CA GLU A 105 10.22 14.97 2.53
C GLU A 105 11.44 14.95 3.48
N ASP A 106 12.29 13.92 3.40
CA ASP A 106 13.53 13.82 4.18
C ASP A 106 14.53 14.93 3.80
N ASP A 107 14.69 15.22 2.49
CA ASP A 107 15.58 16.29 2.00
C ASP A 107 15.11 17.69 2.46
N ASP A 108 13.79 17.95 2.43
CA ASP A 108 13.19 19.22 2.90
C ASP A 108 13.38 19.41 4.43
N GLU A 109 13.25 18.34 5.22
CA GLU A 109 13.51 18.38 6.67
C GLU A 109 14.99 18.67 6.99
N GLU A 110 15.94 18.14 6.21
CA GLU A 110 17.37 18.42 6.38
C GLU A 110 17.76 19.87 5.99
N GLU A 111 17.07 20.49 5.02
CA GLU A 111 17.32 21.88 4.63
C GLU A 111 16.76 22.92 5.63
N GLU A 112 15.76 22.54 6.44
CA GLU A 112 15.13 23.42 7.45
C GLU A 112 15.85 23.43 8.82
N GLU A 113 16.78 22.50 9.11
CA GLU A 113 17.63 22.46 10.31
C GLU A 113 18.93 23.30 10.24
#